data_AF-A0A4P7KTH5-F1
#
_entry.id   AF-A0A4P7KTH5-F1
#
_cell.length_a   1.000
_cell.length_b   1.000
_cell.length_c   1.000
_cell.angle_alpha   90.00
_cell.angle_beta   90.00
_cell.angle_gamma   90.00
#
_symmetry.space_group_name_H-M   'P 1'
#
loop_
_entity.id
_entity.type
_entity.pdbx_description
1 polymer ?
#
loop_
_entity_poly.entity_id
_entity_poly.type
_entity_poly.pdbx_seq_one_letter_code
_entity_poly.pdbx_strand_id
1 'polypeptide(L)'
;MDIGKKGIYFNNNIEHSAKLIIAEIASKEKTRLFGELAILGSKAAIIIANPVGINCISCSFSGTDRVTLAVGKINSEQYQKIGDIKLIQSMNKSMRFSGNINFKNIKDVEVLAYNNIINANTQIKANSITYRTGSMPFFIKYDHINNKNTHNNLAYFKPWLVDDFGYSKFQVKKGSQISANEINIYVTVGSFRNEGEIDINSLF
;
A
#
# COMPACT_ATOMS: atom_id res chain seq x y z
N MET A 1 5.92 10.28 -9.28
CA MET A 1 6.26 10.93 -8.00
C MET A 1 7.43 10.19 -7.42
N ASP A 2 8.51 10.89 -7.10
CA ASP A 2 9.67 10.36 -6.39
C ASP A 2 9.92 11.19 -5.14
N ILE A 3 10.24 10.54 -4.04
CA ILE A 3 10.60 11.16 -2.76
C ILE A 3 12.07 10.83 -2.50
N GLY A 4 12.91 11.86 -2.46
CA GLY A 4 14.31 11.72 -2.11
C GLY A 4 14.52 11.56 -0.60
N LYS A 5 15.77 11.35 -0.17
CA LYS A 5 16.12 11.18 1.26
C LYS A 5 15.67 12.34 2.16
N LYS A 6 15.57 13.56 1.61
CA LYS A 6 15.10 14.75 2.34
C LYS A 6 13.59 14.73 2.64
N GLY A 7 12.86 13.77 2.07
CA GLY A 7 11.42 13.67 2.21
C GLY A 7 10.65 14.69 1.38
N ILE A 8 9.34 14.69 1.58
CA ILE A 8 8.40 15.71 1.11
C ILE A 8 7.35 15.90 2.19
N TYR A 9 6.72 17.08 2.23
CA TYR A 9 5.56 17.30 3.07
C TYR A 9 4.37 17.80 2.26
N PHE A 10 3.18 17.43 2.71
CA PHE A 10 1.91 18.01 2.27
C PHE A 10 1.37 18.90 3.39
N ASN A 11 1.09 20.16 3.06
CA ASN A 11 0.47 21.09 4.00
C ASN A 11 -1.05 20.87 4.00
N ASN A 12 -1.59 20.40 5.11
CA ASN A 12 -3.02 20.18 5.34
C ASN A 12 -3.54 21.12 6.42
N ASN A 13 -3.73 22.39 6.03
CA ASN A 13 -4.16 23.47 6.92
C ASN A 13 -5.41 23.09 7.73
N ILE A 14 -5.41 23.44 9.02
CA ILE A 14 -6.46 23.14 9.99
C ILE A 14 -7.80 23.78 9.60
N GLU A 15 -7.79 24.95 8.97
CA GLU A 15 -9.02 25.68 8.59
C GLU A 15 -9.78 25.00 7.44
N HIS A 16 -9.06 24.34 6.53
CA HIS A 16 -9.61 23.67 5.34
C HIS A 16 -8.93 22.33 5.10
N SER A 17 -8.99 21.45 6.11
CA SER A 17 -8.25 20.18 6.06
C SER A 17 -8.95 19.12 5.19
N ALA A 18 -8.16 18.42 4.38
CA ALA A 18 -8.58 17.20 3.73
C ALA A 18 -8.60 16.04 4.74
N LYS A 19 -9.62 15.17 4.63
CA LYS A 19 -9.65 13.86 5.32
C LYS A 19 -8.87 12.79 4.55
N LEU A 20 -8.67 13.01 3.25
CA LEU A 20 -7.97 12.13 2.32
C LEU A 20 -7.11 12.94 1.36
N ILE A 21 -5.86 12.51 1.20
CA ILE A 21 -4.96 12.98 0.16
C ILE A 21 -4.71 11.84 -0.83
N ILE A 22 -4.93 12.09 -2.11
CA ILE A 22 -4.66 11.13 -3.19
C ILE A 22 -3.51 11.65 -4.04
N ALA A 23 -2.41 10.90 -4.06
CA ALA A 23 -1.34 11.08 -5.02
C ALA A 23 -1.47 10.00 -6.11
N GLU A 24 -2.10 10.37 -7.22
CA GLU A 24 -2.20 9.52 -8.41
C GLU A 24 -1.11 9.88 -9.43
N ILE A 25 -0.36 8.89 -9.88
CA ILE A 25 0.80 9.07 -10.76
C ILE A 25 0.51 8.44 -12.12
N ALA A 26 0.42 9.27 -13.15
CA ALA A 26 0.21 8.85 -14.55
C ALA A 26 1.52 8.62 -15.34
N SER A 27 2.68 8.58 -14.67
CA SER A 27 3.97 8.39 -15.34
C SER A 27 4.17 6.98 -15.86
N LYS A 28 5.01 6.82 -16.90
CA LYS A 28 5.50 5.52 -17.37
C LYS A 28 6.60 4.90 -16.49
N GLU A 29 7.05 5.65 -15.48
CA GLU A 29 8.07 5.24 -14.52
C GLU A 29 7.49 4.81 -13.18
N LYS A 30 8.23 3.94 -12.48
CA LYS A 30 7.91 3.55 -11.10
C LYS A 30 8.13 4.72 -10.14
N THR A 31 7.28 4.79 -9.13
CA THR A 31 7.48 5.69 -7.99
C THR A 31 8.57 5.16 -7.06
N ARG A 32 9.51 6.02 -6.66
CA ARG A 32 10.55 5.71 -5.66
C ARG A 32 10.30 6.53 -4.40
N LEU A 33 10.11 5.87 -3.27
CA LEU A 33 9.94 6.50 -1.96
C LEU A 33 11.19 6.22 -1.13
N PHE A 34 12.09 7.20 -1.00
CA PHE A 34 13.37 7.03 -0.28
C PHE A 34 13.46 7.82 1.05
N GLY A 35 12.43 8.60 1.37
CA GLY A 35 12.42 9.42 2.57
C GLY A 35 11.03 9.48 3.15
N GLU A 36 10.87 10.37 4.11
CA GLU A 36 9.60 10.59 4.78
C GLU A 36 8.62 11.33 3.86
N LEU A 37 7.36 10.90 3.87
CA LEU A 37 6.23 11.75 3.48
C LEU A 37 5.50 12.20 4.74
N ALA A 38 5.54 13.49 5.04
CA ALA A 38 4.86 14.07 6.19
C ALA A 38 3.58 14.81 5.77
N ILE A 39 2.50 14.67 6.54
CA ILE A 39 1.33 15.53 6.44
C ILE A 39 1.36 16.51 7.60
N LEU A 40 1.45 17.80 7.31
CA LEU A 40 1.52 18.85 8.34
C LEU A 40 0.13 19.44 8.57
N GLY A 41 -0.19 19.74 9.83
CA GLY A 41 -1.51 20.24 10.24
C GLY A 41 -2.45 19.10 10.63
N SER A 42 -3.69 19.13 10.14
CA SER A 42 -4.68 18.10 10.43
C SER A 42 -4.29 16.76 9.80
N LYS A 43 -4.45 15.65 10.54
CA LYS A 43 -4.18 14.32 9.98
C LYS A 43 -5.13 14.00 8.82
N ALA A 44 -4.58 13.39 7.78
CA ALA A 44 -5.36 12.84 6.68
C ALA A 44 -4.90 11.41 6.36
N ALA A 45 -5.80 10.58 5.84
CA ALA A 45 -5.38 9.35 5.18
C ALA A 45 -4.70 9.68 3.86
N ILE A 46 -3.74 8.86 3.42
CA ILE A 46 -3.05 9.06 2.14
C ILE A 46 -3.09 7.81 1.26
N ILE A 47 -3.42 8.01 -0.02
CA ILE A 47 -3.31 6.99 -1.07
C ILE A 47 -2.21 7.43 -2.03
N ILE A 48 -1.22 6.56 -2.27
CA ILE A 48 -0.24 6.72 -3.36
C ILE A 48 -0.51 5.64 -4.39
N ALA A 49 -0.94 6.03 -5.59
CA ALA A 49 -1.29 5.12 -6.67
C ALA A 49 -0.38 5.32 -7.89
N ASN A 50 0.31 4.26 -8.32
CA ASN A 50 1.08 4.26 -9.56
C ASN A 50 0.91 2.90 -10.29
N PRO A 51 0.31 2.86 -11.49
CA PRO A 51 0.04 1.61 -12.20
C PRO A 51 1.31 0.90 -12.68
N VAL A 52 2.46 1.56 -12.76
CA VAL A 52 3.72 0.96 -13.23
C VAL A 52 4.44 0.20 -12.12
N GLY A 53 4.34 0.69 -10.87
CA GLY A 53 5.02 0.11 -9.72
C GLY A 53 5.47 1.15 -8.70
N ILE A 54 5.72 0.68 -7.49
CA ILE A 54 6.21 1.48 -6.38
C ILE A 54 7.39 0.74 -5.74
N ASN A 55 8.47 1.46 -5.49
CA ASN A 55 9.61 1.00 -4.70
C ASN A 55 9.67 1.86 -3.42
N CYS A 56 9.40 1.27 -2.26
CA CYS A 56 9.66 1.86 -0.96
C CYS A 56 11.05 1.43 -0.49
N ILE A 57 11.97 2.40 -0.41
CA ILE A 57 13.37 2.22 -0.04
C ILE A 57 13.55 2.95 1.29
N SER A 58 13.51 2.26 2.42
CA SER A 58 13.53 2.89 3.75
C SER A 58 12.52 4.06 3.89
N CYS A 59 11.34 3.95 3.26
CA CYS A 59 10.33 5.00 3.33
C CYS A 59 9.62 5.02 4.69
N SER A 60 9.10 6.18 5.06
CA SER A 60 8.31 6.39 6.28
C SER A 60 7.20 7.42 6.01
N PHE A 61 6.19 7.45 6.89
CA PHE A 61 5.12 8.43 6.84
C PHE A 61 4.83 8.98 8.23
N SER A 62 4.41 10.24 8.29
CA SER A 62 3.98 10.91 9.53
C SER A 62 2.81 11.85 9.27
N GLY A 63 2.12 12.24 10.35
CA GLY A 63 0.91 13.06 10.25
C GLY A 63 -0.29 12.34 9.62
N THR A 64 -0.24 11.02 9.55
CA THR A 64 -1.31 10.17 9.02
C THR A 64 -1.58 8.98 9.92
N ASP A 65 -2.84 8.63 10.07
CA ASP A 65 -3.24 7.38 10.74
C ASP A 65 -3.35 6.22 9.74
N ARG A 66 -3.37 6.50 8.43
CA ARG A 66 -3.60 5.48 7.41
C ARG A 66 -2.89 5.75 6.10
N VAL A 67 -2.16 4.75 5.62
CA VAL A 67 -1.47 4.78 4.32
C VAL A 67 -2.00 3.67 3.43
N THR A 68 -2.27 3.97 2.16
CA THR A 68 -2.52 2.98 1.12
C THR A 68 -1.52 3.16 -0.02
N LEU A 69 -0.74 2.11 -0.29
CA LEU A 69 0.19 2.05 -1.42
C LEU A 69 -0.42 1.14 -2.49
N ALA A 70 -0.76 1.70 -3.65
CA ALA A 70 -1.46 0.98 -4.70
C ALA A 70 -0.64 0.94 -5.98
N VAL A 71 -0.24 -0.26 -6.41
CA VAL A 71 0.33 -0.50 -7.74
C VAL A 71 -0.82 -0.79 -8.69
N GLY A 72 -1.50 0.28 -9.09
CA GLY A 72 -2.77 0.22 -9.80
C GLY A 72 -3.27 1.58 -10.24
N LYS A 73 -4.47 1.60 -10.81
CA LYS A 73 -5.20 2.81 -11.18
C LYS A 73 -6.34 3.07 -10.20
N ILE A 74 -6.62 4.35 -9.96
CA ILE A 74 -7.85 4.77 -9.32
C ILE A 74 -8.90 4.88 -10.43
N ASN A 75 -9.99 4.14 -10.31
CA ASN A 75 -11.12 4.33 -11.23
C ASN A 75 -12.06 5.38 -10.63
N SER A 76 -12.01 6.55 -11.24
CA SER A 76 -12.77 7.75 -10.92
C SER A 76 -14.17 7.79 -11.54
N GLU A 77 -14.47 6.98 -12.56
CA GLU A 77 -15.65 7.20 -13.42
C GLU A 77 -17.02 6.91 -12.77
N GLN A 78 -17.07 6.51 -11.49
CA GLN A 78 -18.31 6.27 -10.72
C GLN A 78 -18.60 7.37 -9.67
N TYR A 79 -18.16 8.62 -9.89
CA TYR A 79 -18.37 9.76 -8.98
C TYR A 79 -19.81 10.28 -8.86
N GLN A 80 -20.85 9.45 -8.97
CA GLN A 80 -22.22 9.91 -8.71
C GLN A 80 -22.52 10.07 -7.20
N LYS A 81 -21.67 9.50 -6.33
CA LYS A 81 -21.54 9.84 -4.91
C LYS A 81 -20.07 9.80 -4.55
N ILE A 82 -19.58 10.82 -3.84
CA ILE A 82 -18.29 10.79 -3.13
C ILE A 82 -18.46 9.75 -2.00
N GLY A 83 -18.37 8.47 -2.33
CA GLY A 83 -18.71 7.38 -1.42
C GLY A 83 -17.58 6.38 -1.33
N ASP A 84 -17.18 5.78 -2.45
CA ASP A 84 -16.18 4.72 -2.46
C ASP A 84 -15.11 4.97 -3.55
N ILE A 85 -13.83 4.78 -3.20
CA ILE A 85 -12.70 4.83 -4.13
C ILE A 85 -12.38 3.42 -4.57
N LYS A 86 -12.51 3.16 -5.88
CA LYS A 86 -12.16 1.88 -6.48
C LYS A 86 -10.71 1.86 -6.97
N LEU A 87 -9.94 0.93 -6.45
CA LEU A 87 -8.55 0.67 -6.84
C LEU A 87 -8.46 -0.64 -7.62
N ILE A 88 -7.76 -0.59 -8.76
CA ILE A 88 -7.55 -1.74 -9.64
C ILE A 88 -6.05 -1.97 -9.81
N GLN A 89 -5.54 -3.09 -9.28
CA GLN A 89 -4.13 -3.46 -9.36
C GLN A 89 -3.71 -3.71 -10.82
N SER A 90 -2.50 -3.31 -11.17
CA SER A 90 -1.95 -3.54 -12.53
C SER A 90 -1.26 -4.90 -12.61
N MET A 91 -1.72 -5.74 -13.54
CA MET A 91 -1.19 -7.10 -13.75
C MET A 91 0.32 -7.10 -13.99
N ASN A 92 1.01 -8.09 -13.41
CA ASN A 92 2.46 -8.28 -13.51
C ASN A 92 3.32 -7.11 -12.98
N LYS A 93 2.72 -6.09 -12.37
CA LYS A 93 3.45 -4.97 -11.74
C LYS A 93 3.69 -5.24 -10.26
N SER A 94 4.61 -4.49 -9.65
CA SER A 94 5.11 -4.83 -8.32
C SER A 94 5.21 -3.64 -7.39
N MET A 95 4.81 -3.85 -6.15
CA MET A 95 5.30 -3.12 -4.99
C MET A 95 6.58 -3.80 -4.49
N ARG A 96 7.62 -3.01 -4.20
CA ARG A 96 8.88 -3.53 -3.65
C ARG A 96 9.30 -2.76 -2.42
N PHE A 97 9.71 -3.48 -1.39
CA PHE A 97 10.31 -2.93 -0.17
C PHE A 97 11.80 -3.27 -0.10
N SER A 98 12.62 -2.32 0.35
CA SER A 98 14.05 -2.51 0.59
C SER A 98 14.56 -1.59 1.70
N GLY A 99 15.51 -2.05 2.50
CA GLY A 99 16.09 -1.24 3.59
C GLY A 99 15.28 -1.33 4.88
N ASN A 100 15.28 -0.25 5.67
CA ASN A 100 14.62 -0.18 6.98
C ASN A 100 13.37 0.69 6.90
N ILE A 101 12.20 0.07 6.95
CA ILE A 101 10.89 0.71 6.82
C ILE A 101 10.24 0.78 8.20
N ASN A 102 9.80 1.98 8.59
CA ASN A 102 9.15 2.22 9.87
C ASN A 102 7.75 2.86 9.69
N PHE A 103 6.73 2.08 10.01
CA PHE A 103 5.32 2.42 10.01
C PHE A 103 4.68 2.28 11.41
N LYS A 104 5.48 2.22 12.49
CA LYS A 104 4.96 2.02 13.85
C LYS A 104 3.96 3.10 14.30
N ASN A 105 4.07 4.32 13.77
CA ASN A 105 3.21 5.44 14.15
C ASN A 105 1.94 5.56 13.27
N ILE A 106 1.72 4.63 12.36
CA ILE A 106 0.57 4.59 11.46
C ILE A 106 -0.35 3.49 11.95
N LYS A 107 -1.63 3.79 12.18
CA LYS A 107 -2.57 2.78 12.71
C LYS A 107 -2.71 1.62 11.75
N ASP A 108 -2.92 1.90 10.47
CA ASP A 108 -3.10 0.89 9.43
C ASP A 108 -2.35 1.24 8.13
N VAL A 109 -1.56 0.28 7.63
CA VAL A 109 -0.94 0.34 6.30
C VAL A 109 -1.56 -0.70 5.40
N GLU A 110 -2.00 -0.28 4.21
CA GLU A 110 -2.59 -1.14 3.19
C GLU A 110 -1.72 -1.14 1.93
N VAL A 111 -1.36 -2.31 1.43
CA VAL A 111 -0.50 -2.48 0.26
C VAL A 111 -1.22 -3.31 -0.78
N LEU A 112 -1.55 -2.68 -1.91
CA LEU A 112 -2.29 -3.29 -3.02
C LEU A 112 -1.36 -3.41 -4.22
N ALA A 113 -0.92 -4.63 -4.57
CA ALA A 113 -0.16 -4.84 -5.80
C ALA A 113 -0.36 -6.24 -6.39
N TYR A 114 -0.20 -6.39 -7.70
CA TYR A 114 -0.20 -7.73 -8.30
C TYR A 114 0.96 -8.58 -7.75
N ASN A 115 2.14 -7.98 -7.59
CA ASN A 115 3.26 -8.60 -6.88
C ASN A 115 3.68 -7.75 -5.68
N ASN A 116 3.77 -8.35 -4.50
CA ASN A 116 4.33 -7.74 -3.30
C ASN A 116 5.66 -8.42 -2.99
N ILE A 117 6.76 -7.67 -3.05
CA ILE A 117 8.10 -8.23 -2.89
C ILE A 117 8.85 -7.48 -1.80
N ILE A 118 9.21 -8.18 -0.74
CA ILE A 118 10.10 -7.72 0.31
C ILE A 118 11.49 -8.22 -0.05
N ASN A 119 12.41 -7.31 -0.38
CA ASN A 119 13.74 -7.69 -0.85
C ASN A 119 14.60 -8.28 0.29
N ALA A 120 15.72 -8.91 -0.08
CA ALA A 120 16.64 -9.48 0.90
C ALA A 120 17.12 -8.41 1.90
N ASN A 121 17.36 -8.81 3.15
CA ASN A 121 17.85 -7.92 4.21
C ASN A 121 16.97 -6.68 4.44
N THR A 122 15.65 -6.79 4.23
CA THR A 122 14.68 -5.70 4.44
C THR A 122 13.99 -5.86 5.78
N GLN A 123 13.87 -4.76 6.52
CA GLN A 123 13.24 -4.72 7.83
C GLN A 123 11.99 -3.85 7.72
N ILE A 124 10.82 -4.40 8.04
CA ILE A 124 9.55 -3.67 8.05
C ILE A 124 8.97 -3.74 9.46
N LYS A 125 8.75 -2.57 10.08
CA LYS A 125 8.08 -2.46 11.38
C LYS A 125 6.78 -1.68 11.21
N ALA A 126 5.66 -2.22 11.67
CA ALA A 126 4.35 -1.56 11.57
C ALA A 126 3.50 -1.79 12.83
N ASN A 127 2.47 -0.97 13.04
CA ASN A 127 1.41 -1.33 14.00
C ASN A 127 0.50 -2.41 13.39
N SER A 128 -0.14 -2.10 12.27
CA SER A 128 -0.92 -3.03 11.46
C SER A 128 -0.55 -2.84 9.99
N ILE A 129 -0.27 -3.94 9.30
CA ILE A 129 0.00 -3.93 7.86
C ILE A 129 -0.78 -5.03 7.16
N THR A 130 -1.41 -4.67 6.05
CA THR A 130 -2.10 -5.61 5.19
C THR A 130 -1.56 -5.59 3.78
N TYR A 131 -1.28 -6.78 3.25
CA TYR A 131 -0.88 -6.98 1.87
C TYR A 131 -1.99 -7.67 1.10
N ARG A 132 -2.43 -7.06 0.00
CA ARG A 132 -3.34 -7.66 -0.98
C ARG A 132 -2.56 -7.90 -2.27
N THR A 133 -2.43 -9.18 -2.62
CA THR A 133 -1.61 -9.68 -3.73
C THR A 133 -2.50 -10.32 -4.78
N GLY A 134 -2.27 -9.96 -6.04
CA GLY A 134 -3.04 -10.45 -7.18
C GLY A 134 -3.87 -9.34 -7.81
N SER A 135 -4.95 -9.72 -8.51
CA SER A 135 -5.86 -8.78 -9.15
C SER A 135 -7.20 -8.82 -8.43
N MET A 136 -7.37 -7.95 -7.44
CA MET A 136 -8.61 -7.80 -6.69
C MET A 136 -9.07 -6.34 -6.77
N PRO A 137 -10.30 -6.04 -7.23
CA PRO A 137 -10.84 -4.71 -7.07
C PRO A 137 -11.02 -4.41 -5.59
N PHE A 138 -10.45 -3.29 -5.14
CA PHE A 138 -10.49 -2.86 -3.75
C PHE A 138 -11.27 -1.56 -3.62
N PHE A 139 -12.13 -1.47 -2.61
CA PHE A 139 -12.97 -0.31 -2.37
C PHE A 139 -12.65 0.32 -1.02
N ILE A 140 -12.27 1.60 -1.05
CA ILE A 140 -12.07 2.43 0.14
C ILE A 140 -13.32 3.27 0.34
N LYS A 141 -14.04 3.06 1.45
CA LYS A 141 -15.19 3.89 1.81
C LYS A 141 -14.70 5.24 2.35
N TYR A 142 -15.07 6.33 1.70
CA TYR A 142 -14.66 7.69 2.06
C TYR A 142 -15.18 8.11 3.43
N ASP A 143 -16.47 7.87 3.71
CA ASP A 143 -17.10 8.21 5.00
C ASP A 143 -16.51 7.43 6.19
N HIS A 144 -15.80 6.33 5.91
CA HIS A 144 -15.13 5.49 6.90
C HIS A 144 -13.65 5.27 6.57
N ILE A 145 -12.98 6.30 6.04
CA ILE A 145 -11.62 6.15 5.52
C ILE A 145 -10.60 5.64 6.56
N ASN A 146 -10.80 5.99 7.83
CA ASN A 146 -9.95 5.56 8.93
C ASN A 146 -10.29 4.15 9.47
N ASN A 147 -11.35 3.49 8.99
CA ASN A 147 -11.76 2.17 9.45
C ASN A 147 -11.46 1.10 8.38
N LYS A 148 -10.38 0.34 8.55
CA LYS A 148 -9.99 -0.72 7.59
C LYS A 148 -11.03 -1.80 7.40
N ASN A 149 -11.85 -2.10 8.40
CA ASN A 149 -12.85 -3.17 8.34
C ASN A 149 -14.02 -2.83 7.43
N THR A 150 -14.18 -1.55 7.08
CA THR A 150 -15.20 -1.11 6.12
C THR A 150 -14.72 -1.17 4.68
N HIS A 151 -13.42 -1.41 4.45
CA HIS A 151 -12.83 -1.44 3.12
C HIS A 151 -12.87 -2.87 2.60
N ASN A 152 -13.63 -3.06 1.53
CA ASN A 152 -14.05 -4.39 1.12
C ASN A 152 -13.36 -4.81 -0.18
N ASN A 153 -12.98 -6.08 -0.24
CA ASN A 153 -12.73 -6.78 -1.49
C ASN A 153 -14.09 -7.24 -2.02
N LEU A 154 -14.62 -6.61 -3.07
CA LEU A 154 -15.84 -7.10 -3.73
C LEU A 154 -15.43 -7.98 -4.91
N ALA A 155 -15.90 -9.22 -4.87
CA ALA A 155 -15.83 -10.25 -5.91
C ALA A 155 -14.50 -11.03 -6.05
N TYR A 156 -14.66 -12.35 -6.00
CA TYR A 156 -13.74 -13.36 -6.52
C TYR A 156 -13.35 -12.99 -7.96
N PHE A 157 -12.07 -12.71 -8.21
CA PHE A 157 -11.56 -12.66 -9.59
C PHE A 157 -11.68 -14.07 -10.19
N LYS A 158 -12.46 -14.22 -11.27
CA LYS A 158 -12.66 -15.51 -11.95
C LYS A 158 -11.45 -15.79 -12.85
N PRO A 159 -10.55 -16.73 -12.49
CA PRO A 159 -9.26 -16.90 -13.18
C PRO A 159 -9.40 -17.53 -14.58
N TRP A 160 -10.50 -18.21 -14.85
CA TRP A 160 -10.74 -19.04 -16.04
C TRP A 160 -11.01 -18.26 -17.35
N LEU A 161 -10.89 -16.93 -17.33
CA LEU A 161 -11.16 -16.07 -18.50
C LEU A 161 -9.89 -15.53 -19.15
N VAL A 162 -8.71 -15.91 -18.66
CA VAL A 162 -7.44 -15.41 -19.21
C VAL A 162 -6.40 -16.52 -19.16
N ASP A 163 -6.20 -17.19 -20.29
CA ASP A 163 -5.11 -18.13 -20.48
C ASP A 163 -3.79 -17.34 -20.49
N ASP A 164 -2.83 -17.76 -19.65
CA ASP A 164 -1.43 -17.32 -19.66
C ASP A 164 -1.05 -16.04 -18.87
N PHE A 165 -1.28 -16.03 -17.55
CA PHE A 165 -0.58 -15.09 -16.65
C PHE A 165 0.23 -15.82 -15.59
N GLY A 166 1.51 -15.43 -15.49
CA GLY A 166 2.37 -15.82 -14.38
C GLY A 166 1.70 -15.49 -13.04
N TYR A 167 1.62 -16.49 -12.17
CA TYR A 167 1.05 -16.40 -10.83
C TYR A 167 1.51 -15.14 -10.10
N SER A 168 0.57 -14.41 -9.49
CA SER A 168 0.87 -13.29 -8.61
C SER A 168 1.77 -13.75 -7.44
N LYS A 169 2.60 -12.87 -6.89
CA LYS A 169 3.62 -13.27 -5.90
C LYS A 169 3.62 -12.35 -4.69
N PHE A 170 3.38 -12.94 -3.51
CA PHE A 170 3.81 -12.36 -2.25
C PHE A 170 5.12 -13.05 -1.86
N GLN A 171 6.22 -12.30 -1.88
CA GLN A 171 7.56 -12.84 -1.65
C GLN A 171 8.30 -12.09 -0.56
N VAL A 172 8.71 -12.80 0.47
CA VAL A 172 9.63 -12.34 1.52
C VAL A 172 10.96 -13.06 1.30
N LYS A 173 12.04 -12.32 1.04
CA LYS A 173 13.35 -12.90 0.70
C LYS A 173 14.24 -13.11 1.91
N LYS A 174 15.29 -13.94 1.75
CA LYS A 174 16.27 -14.25 2.81
C LYS A 174 16.78 -13.00 3.56
N GLY A 175 16.85 -13.12 4.88
CA GLY A 175 17.36 -12.08 5.79
C GLY A 175 16.41 -10.91 6.00
N SER A 176 15.20 -10.93 5.42
CA SER A 176 14.18 -9.92 5.69
C SER A 176 13.28 -10.31 6.87
N GLN A 177 12.69 -9.30 7.50
CA GLN A 177 11.80 -9.45 8.64
C GLN A 177 10.64 -8.46 8.50
N ILE A 178 9.42 -8.93 8.72
CA ILE A 178 8.21 -8.11 8.84
C ILE A 178 7.70 -8.28 10.26
N SER A 179 7.69 -7.22 11.06
CA SER A 179 7.21 -7.27 12.44
C SER A 179 6.09 -6.26 12.67
N ALA A 180 4.95 -6.74 13.19
CA ALA A 180 3.82 -5.88 13.52
C ALA A 180 2.94 -6.48 14.63
N ASN A 181 1.98 -5.70 15.13
CA ASN A 181 0.95 -6.22 16.03
C ASN A 181 -0.10 -7.02 15.25
N GLU A 182 -0.33 -6.63 14.00
CA GLU A 182 -1.25 -7.32 13.10
C GLU A 182 -0.66 -7.35 11.68
N ILE A 183 -0.61 -8.54 11.09
CA ILE A 183 -0.22 -8.74 9.68
C ILE A 183 -1.31 -9.55 9.01
N ASN A 184 -1.94 -8.97 7.98
CA ASN A 184 -2.86 -9.70 7.12
C ASN A 184 -2.25 -9.84 5.73
N ILE A 185 -2.25 -11.05 5.18
CA ILE A 185 -1.74 -11.30 3.83
C ILE A 185 -2.80 -12.04 3.04
N TYR A 186 -3.32 -11.38 2.01
CA TYR A 186 -4.27 -11.94 1.06
C TYR A 186 -3.57 -12.16 -0.26
N VAL A 187 -3.60 -13.40 -0.77
CA VAL A 187 -3.04 -13.76 -2.07
C VAL A 187 -4.12 -14.44 -2.89
N THR A 188 -4.48 -13.86 -4.03
CA THR A 188 -5.41 -14.46 -4.98
C THR A 188 -4.69 -14.86 -6.26
N VAL A 189 -4.94 -16.10 -6.71
CA VAL A 189 -4.40 -16.62 -7.98
C VAL A 189 -2.88 -16.40 -8.05
N GLY A 190 -2.17 -16.94 -7.06
CA GLY A 190 -0.78 -16.57 -6.80
C GLY A 190 -0.03 -17.55 -5.90
N SER A 191 1.23 -17.22 -5.64
CA SER A 191 2.09 -17.91 -4.68
C SER A 191 2.46 -17.00 -3.52
N PHE A 192 2.56 -17.61 -2.35
CA PHE A 192 3.15 -17.05 -1.15
C PHE A 192 4.50 -17.74 -0.92
N ARG A 193 5.59 -16.98 -0.85
CA ARG A 193 6.93 -17.51 -0.56
C ARG A 193 7.57 -16.69 0.54
N ASN A 194 7.91 -17.35 1.64
CA ASN A 194 8.66 -16.75 2.74
C ASN A 194 10.03 -17.42 2.91
N GLU A 195 11.09 -16.63 2.83
CA GLU A 195 12.47 -17.00 3.16
C GLU A 195 13.04 -16.09 4.27
N GLY A 196 12.24 -15.19 4.80
CA GLY A 196 12.57 -14.34 5.92
C GLY A 196 11.72 -14.68 7.14
N GLU A 197 11.53 -13.69 7.98
CA GLU A 197 10.80 -13.80 9.24
C GLU A 197 9.54 -12.92 9.20
N ILE A 198 8.43 -13.43 9.73
CA ILE A 198 7.17 -12.70 9.87
C ILE A 198 6.76 -12.84 11.34
N ASP A 199 6.89 -11.75 12.08
CA ASP A 199 6.71 -11.74 13.52
C ASP A 199 5.47 -10.96 13.93
N ILE A 200 4.60 -11.66 14.65
CA ILE A 200 3.47 -11.07 15.36
C ILE A 200 3.87 -10.98 16.83
N ASN A 201 3.66 -9.82 17.46
CA ASN A 201 3.97 -9.49 18.87
C ASN A 201 5.32 -8.81 19.18
N SER A 202 5.92 -8.08 18.24
CA SER A 202 7.20 -7.38 18.49
C SER A 202 7.06 -5.98 19.10
N LEU A 203 6.11 -5.75 20.01
CA LEU A 203 6.11 -4.54 20.85
C LEU A 203 6.89 -4.81 22.15
N PHE A 204 8.22 -4.78 22.02
CA PHE A 204 9.11 -4.18 23.00
C PHE A 204 9.95 -3.12 22.26
#